data_AF-A0A947T9Q6-F1
#
_entry.id   AF-A0A947T9Q6-F1
#
_cell.length_a   1.000
_cell.length_b   1.000
_cell.length_c   1.000
_cell.angle_alpha   90.00
_cell.angle_beta   90.00
_cell.angle_gamma   90.00
#
_symmetry.space_group_name_H-M   'P 1'
#
loop_
_entity.id
_entity.type
_entity.pdbx_description
1 polymer ?
#
loop_
_entity_poly.entity_id
_entity_poly.type
_entity_poly.pdbx_seq_one_letter_code
_entity_poly.pdbx_strand_id
1 'polypeptide(L)'
;MPGRVTGVVAAGVALLLTPALLAQTPGQQALLEEAGQLFTMGDRAGQGGDHTARIANYRAALRLVDRAIAMEGPSAEMIVNGRREMLLSLGEAQAEARQHDDALATYSGLAREIEGEGRAIPSGRIERLHYARALRGLVDAGVNSGNPLASREALPRLIATGRAMHAVEPSNSYLTRRLAQDMQAEVIFRWVLEDGPGSAAMARETLALFRSLALSNPNSVEALGSRFLWAYGAAELTGDDIELWREAVEAGEELAGRRRLKPEHVPFLRAARSRLDALERSGR
;
A
#
# COMPACT_ATOMS: atom_id res chain seq x y z
N MET A 1 -7.95 17.99 -3.42
CA MET A 1 -7.90 17.35 -4.74
C MET A 1 -6.98 16.14 -4.64
N PRO A 2 -7.44 14.90 -4.80
CA PRO A 2 -6.54 13.77 -4.87
C PRO A 2 -5.89 13.79 -6.26
N GLY A 3 -4.55 13.82 -6.28
CA GLY A 3 -3.78 13.74 -7.51
C GLY A 3 -4.11 12.45 -8.23
N ARG A 4 -4.69 12.59 -9.43
CA ARG A 4 -4.93 11.48 -10.35
C ARG A 4 -3.60 10.79 -10.62
N VAL A 5 -3.56 9.50 -10.32
CA VAL A 5 -2.44 8.60 -10.60
C VAL A 5 -2.36 8.41 -12.12
N THR A 6 -1.71 9.34 -12.82
CA THR A 6 -1.40 9.24 -14.25
C THR A 6 -0.32 8.19 -14.57
N GLY A 7 0.21 7.50 -13.56
CA GLY A 7 1.27 6.50 -13.71
C GLY A 7 0.82 5.05 -13.99
N VAL A 8 -0.47 4.70 -13.82
CA VAL A 8 -0.93 3.29 -13.93
C VAL A 8 -1.08 2.85 -15.40
N VAL A 9 -1.47 3.76 -16.30
CA VAL A 9 -1.74 3.45 -17.71
C VAL A 9 -0.48 3.06 -18.50
N ALA A 10 0.68 3.61 -18.13
CA ALA A 10 1.94 3.29 -18.82
C ALA A 10 2.51 1.92 -18.41
N ALA A 11 2.28 1.48 -17.17
CA ALA A 11 2.79 0.21 -16.68
C ALA A 11 1.98 -0.99 -17.21
N GLY A 12 0.65 -0.90 -17.22
CA GLY A 12 -0.23 -1.99 -17.68
C GLY A 12 -0.07 -2.32 -19.18
N VAL A 13 0.06 -1.31 -20.04
CA VAL A 13 0.23 -1.50 -21.49
C VAL A 13 1.62 -2.03 -21.84
N ALA A 14 2.68 -1.54 -21.17
CA ALA A 14 4.03 -2.04 -21.37
C ALA A 14 4.16 -3.51 -20.94
N LEU A 15 3.51 -3.91 -19.85
CA LEU A 15 3.53 -5.29 -19.35
C LEU A 15 2.74 -6.30 -20.19
N LEU A 16 1.93 -5.88 -21.18
CA LEU A 16 1.10 -6.78 -22.00
C LEU A 16 1.51 -6.84 -23.48
N LEU A 17 2.26 -5.85 -23.96
CA LEU A 17 2.88 -5.91 -25.30
C LEU A 17 4.14 -6.79 -25.31
N THR A 18 4.90 -6.84 -24.21
CA THR A 18 6.07 -7.72 -24.12
C THR A 18 5.72 -9.21 -24.08
N PRO A 19 4.65 -9.67 -23.39
CA PRO A 19 4.26 -11.08 -23.38
C PRO A 19 3.76 -11.61 -24.71
N ALA A 20 3.13 -10.78 -25.55
CA ALA A 20 2.75 -11.15 -26.92
C ALA A 20 3.99 -11.54 -27.75
N LEU A 21 5.12 -10.84 -27.56
CA LEU A 21 6.41 -11.17 -28.19
C LEU A 21 7.07 -12.44 -27.62
N LEU A 22 6.66 -12.89 -26.43
CA LEU A 22 7.12 -14.14 -25.82
C LEU A 22 6.15 -15.31 -26.04
N ALA A 23 5.04 -15.08 -26.74
CA ALA A 23 4.07 -16.12 -27.05
C ALA A 23 4.73 -17.19 -27.94
N GLN A 24 4.50 -18.46 -27.60
CA GLN A 24 5.15 -19.58 -28.28
C GLN A 24 4.40 -19.99 -29.55
N THR A 25 3.14 -19.58 -29.67
CA THR A 25 2.30 -19.87 -30.84
C THR A 25 1.59 -18.60 -31.31
N PRO A 26 1.31 -18.48 -32.63
CA PRO A 26 0.52 -17.37 -33.15
C PRO A 26 -0.86 -17.24 -32.49
N GLY A 27 -1.46 -18.36 -32.08
CA GLY A 27 -2.73 -18.36 -31.35
C GLY A 27 -2.62 -17.76 -29.95
N GLN A 28 -1.56 -18.10 -29.21
CA GLN A 28 -1.30 -17.51 -27.89
C GLN A 28 -1.01 -16.02 -28.01
N GLN A 29 -0.27 -15.61 -29.04
CA GLN A 29 0.02 -14.19 -29.31
C GLN A 29 -1.26 -13.41 -29.57
N ALA A 30 -2.13 -13.89 -30.45
CA ALA A 30 -3.39 -13.22 -30.79
C ALA A 30 -4.27 -13.00 -29.55
N LEU A 31 -4.37 -14.01 -28.67
CA LEU A 31 -5.12 -13.88 -27.41
C LEU A 31 -4.55 -12.78 -26.50
N LEU A 32 -3.22 -12.70 -26.38
CA LEU A 32 -2.55 -11.71 -25.53
C LEU A 32 -2.67 -10.29 -26.11
N GLU A 33 -2.57 -10.14 -27.42
CA GLU A 33 -2.78 -8.86 -28.10
C GLU A 33 -4.21 -8.34 -27.92
N GLU A 34 -5.21 -9.21 -28.14
CA GLU A 34 -6.62 -8.87 -27.92
C GLU A 34 -6.89 -8.54 -26.44
N ALA A 35 -6.31 -9.30 -25.50
CA ALA A 35 -6.40 -9.00 -24.08
C ALA A 35 -5.84 -7.61 -23.74
N GLY A 36 -4.68 -7.25 -24.30
CA GLY A 36 -4.08 -5.93 -24.13
C GLY A 36 -4.94 -4.79 -24.68
N GLN A 37 -5.60 -5.01 -25.82
CA GLN A 37 -6.53 -4.04 -26.41
C GLN A 37 -7.76 -3.84 -25.50
N LEU A 38 -8.38 -4.93 -25.03
CA LEU A 38 -9.51 -4.87 -24.11
C LEU A 38 -9.13 -4.18 -22.80
N PHE A 39 -7.96 -4.49 -22.23
CA PHE A 39 -7.49 -3.84 -21.02
C PHE A 39 -7.35 -2.32 -21.22
N THR A 40 -6.76 -1.89 -22.34
CA THR A 40 -6.63 -0.47 -22.70
C THR A 40 -7.99 0.19 -22.91
N MET A 41 -8.97 -0.50 -23.50
CA MET A 41 -10.34 0.00 -23.60
C MET A 41 -10.98 0.18 -22.23
N GLY A 42 -10.72 -0.76 -21.30
CA GLY A 42 -11.14 -0.65 -19.90
C GLY A 42 -10.57 0.59 -19.22
N ASP A 43 -9.27 0.84 -19.36
CA ASP A 43 -8.62 2.04 -18.82
C ASP A 43 -9.27 3.33 -19.33
N ARG A 44 -9.50 3.42 -20.65
CA ARG A 44 -10.16 4.58 -21.27
C ARG A 44 -11.59 4.77 -20.76
N ALA A 45 -12.36 3.70 -20.63
CA ALA A 45 -13.71 3.74 -20.08
C ALA A 45 -13.70 4.28 -18.64
N GLY A 46 -12.77 3.78 -17.81
CA GLY A 46 -12.56 4.26 -16.44
C GLY A 46 -12.23 5.75 -16.36
N GLN A 47 -11.33 6.22 -17.22
CA GLN A 47 -10.99 7.65 -17.30
C GLN A 47 -12.19 8.53 -17.70
N GLY A 48 -13.09 7.98 -18.53
CA GLY A 48 -14.36 8.60 -18.88
C GLY A 48 -15.43 8.52 -17.78
N GLY A 49 -15.17 7.83 -16.67
CA GLY A 49 -16.11 7.62 -15.57
C GLY A 49 -17.05 6.42 -15.74
N ASP A 50 -16.90 5.64 -16.82
CA ASP A 50 -17.68 4.42 -17.04
C ASP A 50 -17.02 3.23 -16.34
N HIS A 51 -17.29 3.13 -15.03
CA HIS A 51 -16.79 2.06 -14.18
C HIS A 51 -17.34 0.67 -14.60
N THR A 52 -18.56 0.60 -15.12
CA THR A 52 -19.17 -0.66 -15.56
C THR A 52 -18.45 -1.22 -16.79
N ALA A 53 -18.21 -0.39 -17.80
CA ALA A 53 -17.46 -0.80 -18.98
C ALA A 53 -16.00 -1.10 -18.66
N ARG A 54 -15.35 -0.37 -17.73
CA ARG A 54 -14.00 -0.69 -17.23
C ARG A 54 -13.93 -2.12 -16.71
N ILE A 55 -14.81 -2.47 -15.77
CA ILE A 55 -14.85 -3.79 -15.13
C ILE A 55 -15.15 -4.89 -16.17
N ALA A 56 -16.10 -4.66 -17.07
CA ALA A 56 -16.46 -5.62 -18.12
C ALA A 56 -15.28 -5.92 -19.05
N ASN A 57 -14.56 -4.89 -19.49
CA ASN A 57 -13.39 -5.01 -20.33
C ASN A 57 -12.23 -5.74 -19.64
N TYR A 58 -11.94 -5.41 -18.37
CA TYR A 58 -10.90 -6.13 -17.60
C TYR A 58 -11.25 -7.62 -17.42
N ARG A 59 -12.50 -7.95 -17.11
CA ARG A 59 -12.95 -9.35 -17.03
C ARG A 59 -12.81 -10.08 -18.36
N ALA A 60 -13.07 -9.40 -19.48
CA ALA A 60 -12.89 -9.97 -20.81
C ALA A 60 -11.42 -10.21 -21.14
N ALA A 61 -10.54 -9.24 -20.86
CA ALA A 61 -9.10 -9.38 -21.02
C ALA A 61 -8.54 -10.56 -20.20
N LEU A 62 -8.93 -10.68 -18.93
CA LEU A 62 -8.51 -11.78 -18.06
C LEU A 62 -8.89 -13.15 -18.61
N ARG A 63 -10.10 -13.31 -19.15
CA ARG A 63 -10.50 -14.57 -19.79
C ARG A 63 -9.61 -14.96 -20.97
N LEU A 64 -9.13 -13.98 -21.75
CA LEU A 64 -8.22 -14.24 -22.86
C LEU A 64 -6.83 -14.63 -22.36
N VAL A 65 -6.33 -13.95 -21.32
CA VAL A 65 -5.05 -14.31 -20.69
C VAL A 65 -5.12 -15.70 -20.05
N ASP A 66 -6.21 -16.05 -19.37
CA ASP A 66 -6.43 -17.39 -18.81
C ASP A 66 -6.40 -18.47 -19.90
N ARG A 67 -7.05 -18.21 -21.04
CA ARG A 67 -6.99 -19.10 -22.21
C ARG A 67 -5.58 -19.21 -22.75
N ALA A 68 -4.85 -18.10 -22.85
CA ALA A 68 -3.46 -18.09 -23.33
C ALA A 68 -2.52 -18.86 -22.40
N ILE A 69 -2.74 -18.82 -21.08
CA ILE A 69 -2.01 -19.59 -20.07
C ILE A 69 -2.35 -21.09 -20.17
N ALA A 70 -3.61 -21.42 -20.43
CA ALA A 70 -4.07 -22.81 -20.55
C ALA A 70 -3.63 -23.52 -21.84
N MET A 71 -3.13 -22.79 -22.84
CA MET A 71 -2.53 -23.40 -24.03
C MET A 71 -1.24 -24.14 -23.63
N GLU A 72 -1.16 -25.44 -23.92
CA GLU A 72 -0.03 -26.31 -23.54
C GLU A 72 1.33 -25.70 -23.93
N GLY A 73 2.14 -25.41 -22.92
CA GLY A 73 3.47 -24.82 -23.01
C GLY A 73 3.87 -24.27 -21.64
N PRO A 74 5.18 -24.09 -21.35
CA PRO A 74 5.56 -23.38 -20.14
C PRO A 74 5.01 -21.96 -20.22
N SER A 75 4.03 -21.63 -19.38
CA SER A 75 3.51 -20.28 -19.27
C SER A 75 4.67 -19.39 -18.83
N ALA A 76 5.12 -18.47 -19.69
CA ALA A 76 6.19 -17.57 -19.34
C ALA A 76 5.80 -16.79 -18.07
N GLU A 77 6.70 -16.70 -17.10
CA GLU A 77 6.50 -15.97 -15.83
C GLU A 77 5.93 -14.56 -16.07
N MET A 78 6.32 -13.94 -17.18
CA MET A 78 5.84 -12.63 -17.60
C MET A 78 4.33 -12.58 -17.93
N ILE A 79 3.77 -13.65 -18.53
CA ILE A 79 2.32 -13.75 -18.81
C ILE A 79 1.56 -13.87 -17.48
N VAL A 80 2.07 -14.69 -16.56
CA VAL A 80 1.49 -14.86 -15.21
C VAL A 80 1.54 -13.54 -14.44
N ASN A 81 2.65 -12.82 -14.51
CA ASN A 81 2.79 -11.51 -13.87
C ASN A 81 1.86 -10.46 -14.51
N GLY A 82 1.69 -10.45 -15.83
CA GLY A 82 0.70 -9.62 -16.52
C GLY A 82 -0.74 -9.92 -16.07
N ARG A 83 -1.08 -11.20 -15.89
CA ARG A 83 -2.39 -11.61 -15.35
C ARG A 83 -2.61 -11.09 -13.92
N ARG A 84 -1.61 -11.20 -13.05
CA ARG A 84 -1.69 -10.71 -11.66
C ARG A 84 -1.90 -9.20 -11.62
N GLU A 85 -1.21 -8.45 -12.47
CA GLU A 85 -1.43 -7.00 -12.62
C GLU A 85 -2.87 -6.68 -13.08
N MET A 86 -3.40 -7.42 -14.06
CA MET A 86 -4.80 -7.26 -14.48
C MET A 86 -5.80 -7.54 -13.35
N LEU A 87 -5.54 -8.56 -12.51
CA LEU A 87 -6.38 -8.87 -11.35
C LEU A 87 -6.33 -7.75 -10.30
N LEU A 88 -5.16 -7.17 -10.06
CA LEU A 88 -5.02 -6.00 -9.18
C LEU A 88 -5.85 -4.82 -9.71
N SER A 89 -5.73 -4.51 -11.00
CA SER A 89 -6.53 -3.43 -11.63
C SER A 89 -8.02 -3.71 -11.63
N LEU A 90 -8.45 -4.97 -11.76
CA LEU A 90 -9.85 -5.36 -11.61
C LEU A 90 -10.35 -5.11 -10.19
N GLY A 91 -9.59 -5.54 -9.16
CA GLY A 91 -9.93 -5.28 -7.77
C GLY A 91 -10.02 -3.79 -7.45
N GLU A 92 -9.10 -2.99 -8.00
CA GLU A 92 -9.11 -1.52 -7.86
C GLU A 92 -10.37 -0.93 -8.51
N ALA A 93 -10.71 -1.33 -9.73
CA ALA A 93 -11.90 -0.87 -10.43
C ALA A 93 -13.21 -1.27 -9.71
N GLN A 94 -13.28 -2.48 -9.16
CA GLN A 94 -14.41 -2.94 -8.36
C GLN A 94 -14.56 -2.11 -7.08
N ALA A 95 -13.45 -1.83 -6.38
CA ALA A 95 -13.45 -1.01 -5.17
C ALA A 95 -13.89 0.44 -5.45
N GLU A 96 -13.39 1.06 -6.53
CA GLU A 96 -13.82 2.39 -6.98
C GLU A 96 -15.32 2.44 -7.30
N ALA A 97 -15.85 1.38 -7.92
CA ALA A 97 -17.27 1.21 -8.23
C ALA A 97 -18.13 0.84 -7.01
N ARG A 98 -17.55 0.82 -5.80
CA ARG A 98 -18.20 0.39 -4.53
C ARG A 98 -18.70 -1.06 -4.54
N GLN A 99 -18.14 -1.90 -5.40
CA GLN A 99 -18.37 -3.35 -5.44
C GLN A 99 -17.38 -4.03 -4.49
N HIS A 100 -17.47 -3.73 -3.19
CA HIS A 100 -16.45 -4.12 -2.23
C HIS A 100 -16.35 -5.63 -2.00
N ASP A 101 -17.46 -6.37 -2.05
CA ASP A 101 -17.46 -7.84 -1.93
C ASP A 101 -16.74 -8.51 -3.12
N ASP A 102 -17.00 -7.98 -4.32
CA ASP A 102 -16.36 -8.36 -5.56
C ASP A 102 -14.85 -8.07 -5.53
N ALA A 103 -14.45 -6.89 -5.04
CA ALA A 103 -13.05 -6.52 -4.86
C ALA A 103 -12.36 -7.44 -3.82
N LEU A 104 -13.02 -7.71 -2.69
CA LEU A 104 -12.53 -8.64 -1.67
C LEU A 104 -12.29 -10.03 -2.26
N ALA A 105 -13.24 -10.55 -3.04
CA ALA A 105 -13.11 -11.84 -3.71
C ALA A 105 -11.90 -11.86 -4.66
N THR A 106 -11.74 -10.83 -5.50
CA THR A 106 -10.61 -10.70 -6.43
C THR A 106 -9.27 -10.68 -5.71
N TYR A 107 -9.10 -9.79 -4.72
CA TYR A 107 -7.84 -9.69 -3.98
C TYR A 107 -7.55 -10.92 -3.13
N SER A 108 -8.56 -11.54 -2.54
CA SER A 108 -8.40 -12.75 -1.74
C SER A 108 -7.97 -13.93 -2.60
N GLY A 109 -8.58 -14.08 -3.79
CA GLY A 109 -8.17 -15.07 -4.78
C GLY A 109 -6.71 -14.90 -5.20
N LEU A 110 -6.33 -13.67 -5.57
CA LEU A 110 -4.96 -13.34 -5.98
C LEU A 110 -3.94 -13.55 -4.85
N ALA A 111 -4.25 -13.12 -3.63
CA ALA A 111 -3.38 -13.31 -2.48
C ALA A 111 -3.12 -14.80 -2.22
N ARG A 112 -4.16 -15.65 -2.27
CA ARG A 112 -4.02 -17.11 -2.11
C ARG A 112 -3.21 -17.75 -3.24
N GLU A 113 -3.42 -17.31 -4.49
CA GLU A 113 -2.66 -17.79 -5.64
C GLU A 113 -1.16 -17.52 -5.48
N ILE A 114 -0.78 -16.31 -5.07
CA ILE A 114 0.62 -15.93 -4.91
C ILE A 114 1.26 -16.61 -3.69
N GLU A 115 0.51 -16.73 -2.60
CA GLU A 115 0.98 -17.33 -1.35
C GLU A 115 1.20 -18.86 -1.46
N GLY A 116 0.43 -19.52 -2.33
CA GLY A 116 0.47 -20.96 -2.53
C GLY A 116 0.05 -21.77 -1.29
N GLU A 117 0.31 -23.08 -1.33
CA GLU A 117 -0.16 -24.03 -0.31
C GLU A 117 0.49 -23.84 1.07
N GLY A 118 1.67 -23.21 1.13
CA GLY A 118 2.46 -23.06 2.36
C GLY A 118 2.16 -21.81 3.19
N ARG A 119 1.27 -20.94 2.72
CA ARG A 119 1.02 -19.61 3.31
C ARG A 119 2.29 -18.77 3.59
N ALA A 120 3.32 -18.97 2.77
CA ALA A 120 4.61 -18.34 2.96
C ALA A 120 4.67 -16.99 2.24
N ILE A 121 5.47 -16.05 2.76
CA ILE A 121 5.81 -14.83 2.01
C ILE A 121 6.58 -15.25 0.75
N PRO A 122 6.17 -14.84 -0.45
CA PRO A 122 6.87 -15.19 -1.68
C PRO A 122 8.35 -14.79 -1.62
N SER A 123 9.24 -15.57 -2.23
CA SER A 123 10.67 -15.25 -2.27
C SER A 123 11.03 -14.24 -3.36
N GLY A 124 10.32 -14.29 -4.48
CA GLY A 124 10.53 -13.41 -5.64
C GLY A 124 10.11 -11.97 -5.38
N ARG A 125 10.87 -11.03 -5.94
CA ARG A 125 10.67 -9.59 -5.72
C ARG A 125 9.34 -9.11 -6.29
N ILE A 126 9.00 -9.53 -7.51
CA ILE A 126 7.77 -9.13 -8.20
C ILE A 126 6.55 -9.73 -7.49
N GLU A 127 6.64 -11.01 -7.10
CA GLU A 127 5.61 -11.72 -6.34
C GLU A 127 5.30 -11.01 -5.02
N ARG A 128 6.33 -10.57 -4.27
CA ARG A 128 6.13 -9.81 -3.03
C ARG A 128 5.41 -8.49 -3.28
N LEU A 129 5.72 -7.80 -4.39
CA LEU A 129 5.05 -6.55 -4.75
C LEU A 129 3.57 -6.79 -5.08
N HIS A 130 3.26 -7.77 -5.92
CA HIS A 130 1.86 -8.14 -6.23
C HIS A 130 1.12 -8.61 -4.98
N TYR A 131 1.76 -9.42 -4.14
CA TYR A 131 1.19 -9.92 -2.90
C TYR A 131 0.88 -8.80 -1.92
N ALA A 132 1.82 -7.88 -1.69
CA ALA A 132 1.60 -6.70 -0.86
C ALA A 132 0.48 -5.81 -1.41
N ARG A 133 0.39 -5.63 -2.73
CA ARG A 133 -0.72 -4.88 -3.35
C ARG A 133 -2.07 -5.58 -3.14
N ALA A 134 -2.14 -6.90 -3.32
CA ALA A 134 -3.36 -7.67 -3.08
C ALA A 134 -3.80 -7.59 -1.62
N LEU A 135 -2.87 -7.77 -0.68
CA LEU A 135 -3.15 -7.66 0.75
C LEU A 135 -3.60 -6.25 1.15
N ARG A 136 -3.00 -5.20 0.58
CA ARG A 136 -3.47 -3.82 0.81
C ARG A 136 -4.88 -3.61 0.26
N GLY A 137 -5.16 -4.15 -0.93
CA GLY A 137 -6.51 -4.17 -1.49
C GLY A 137 -7.54 -4.85 -0.58
N LEU A 138 -7.17 -5.96 0.07
CA LEU A 138 -8.01 -6.60 1.09
C LEU A 138 -8.26 -5.72 2.31
N VAL A 139 -7.21 -5.05 2.80
CA VAL A 139 -7.34 -4.11 3.94
C VAL A 139 -8.31 -2.99 3.59
N ASP A 140 -8.11 -2.33 2.45
CA ASP A 140 -8.92 -1.19 2.01
C ASP A 140 -10.37 -1.60 1.70
N ALA A 141 -10.57 -2.71 0.97
CA ALA A 141 -11.91 -3.19 0.66
C ALA A 141 -12.65 -3.72 1.91
N GLY A 142 -11.93 -4.32 2.87
CA GLY A 142 -12.51 -4.77 4.15
C GLY A 142 -13.02 -3.61 4.99
N VAL A 143 -12.25 -2.52 5.10
CA VAL A 143 -12.69 -1.31 5.81
C VAL A 143 -13.93 -0.70 5.13
N ASN A 144 -13.90 -0.57 3.80
CA ASN A 144 -14.98 0.09 3.06
C ASN A 144 -16.27 -0.75 2.94
N SER A 145 -16.18 -2.08 3.00
CA SER A 145 -17.35 -2.98 3.07
C SER A 145 -17.97 -3.07 4.47
N GLY A 146 -17.35 -2.48 5.49
CA GLY A 146 -17.74 -2.71 6.88
C GLY A 146 -17.41 -4.13 7.38
N ASN A 147 -16.49 -4.84 6.71
CA ASN A 147 -15.97 -6.14 7.12
C ASN A 147 -14.52 -5.99 7.66
N PRO A 148 -14.35 -5.57 8.93
CA PRO A 148 -13.03 -5.37 9.52
C PRO A 148 -12.25 -6.68 9.71
N LEU A 149 -12.90 -7.86 9.64
CA LEU A 149 -12.21 -9.14 9.78
C LEU A 149 -11.23 -9.38 8.63
N ALA A 150 -11.63 -9.09 7.39
CA ALA A 150 -10.76 -9.21 6.22
C ALA A 150 -9.51 -8.33 6.37
N SER A 151 -9.69 -7.09 6.85
CA SER A 151 -8.57 -6.17 7.10
C SER A 151 -7.67 -6.68 8.22
N ARG A 152 -8.24 -7.19 9.32
CA ARG A 152 -7.46 -7.72 10.46
C ARG A 152 -6.64 -8.96 10.10
N GLU A 153 -7.14 -9.81 9.21
CA GLU A 153 -6.38 -10.99 8.75
C GLU A 153 -5.28 -10.61 7.73
N ALA A 154 -5.55 -9.65 6.86
CA ALA A 154 -4.63 -9.25 5.80
C ALA A 154 -3.46 -8.39 6.33
N LEU A 155 -3.70 -7.54 7.32
CA LEU A 155 -2.75 -6.51 7.75
C LEU A 155 -1.44 -7.06 8.36
N PRO A 156 -1.44 -8.08 9.23
CA PRO A 156 -0.20 -8.69 9.71
C PRO A 156 0.62 -9.31 8.56
N ARG A 157 -0.04 -9.92 7.58
CA ARG A 157 0.61 -10.49 6.39
C ARG A 157 1.21 -9.40 5.50
N LEU A 158 0.51 -8.26 5.37
CA LEU A 158 0.97 -7.10 4.61
C LEU A 158 2.24 -6.53 5.24
N ILE A 159 2.22 -6.30 6.56
CA ILE A 159 3.38 -5.79 7.32
C ILE A 159 4.55 -6.77 7.24
N ALA A 160 4.31 -8.07 7.40
CA ALA A 160 5.37 -9.08 7.29
C ALA A 160 6.01 -9.08 5.88
N THR A 161 5.20 -8.95 4.83
CA THR A 161 5.68 -8.83 3.44
C THR A 161 6.46 -7.52 3.24
N GLY A 162 5.98 -6.40 3.76
CA GLY A 162 6.67 -5.12 3.73
C GLY A 162 8.03 -5.15 4.43
N ARG A 163 8.10 -5.78 5.62
CA ARG A 163 9.36 -6.01 6.34
C ARG A 163 10.32 -6.88 5.54
N ALA A 164 9.83 -7.95 4.91
CA ALA A 164 10.66 -8.80 4.07
C ALA A 164 11.23 -8.06 2.84
N MET A 165 10.45 -7.17 2.22
CA MET A 165 10.94 -6.31 1.13
C MET A 165 11.95 -5.27 1.64
N HIS A 166 11.65 -4.60 2.76
CA HIS A 166 12.53 -3.60 3.37
C HIS A 166 13.87 -4.19 3.83
N ALA A 167 13.87 -5.43 4.35
CA ALA A 167 15.10 -6.11 4.77
C ALA A 167 16.06 -6.37 3.60
N VAL A 168 15.53 -6.58 2.39
CA VAL A 168 16.34 -6.78 1.17
C VAL A 168 16.83 -5.44 0.61
N GLU A 169 16.01 -4.38 0.70
CA GLU A 169 16.30 -3.06 0.14
C GLU A 169 16.12 -1.94 1.21
N PRO A 170 16.94 -1.89 2.28
CA PRO A 170 16.70 -1.00 3.42
C PRO A 170 16.91 0.50 3.10
N SER A 171 17.65 0.81 2.03
CA SER A 171 17.85 2.19 1.56
C SER A 171 16.74 2.66 0.61
N ASN A 172 15.81 1.78 0.22
CA ASN A 172 14.75 2.10 -0.71
C ASN A 172 13.64 2.89 -0.01
N SER A 173 13.72 4.21 -0.12
CA SER A 173 12.75 5.15 0.49
C SER A 173 11.30 4.90 0.06
N TYR A 174 11.05 4.29 -1.11
CA TYR A 174 9.69 3.89 -1.49
C TYR A 174 9.19 2.74 -0.60
N LEU A 175 9.98 1.68 -0.43
CA LEU A 175 9.61 0.52 0.40
C LEU A 175 9.51 0.89 1.89
N THR A 176 10.44 1.71 2.40
CA THR A 176 10.36 2.23 3.78
C THR A 176 9.07 3.03 4.00
N ARG A 177 8.71 3.92 3.05
CA ARG A 177 7.45 4.67 3.13
C ARG A 177 6.22 3.75 3.10
N ARG A 178 6.21 2.75 2.20
CA ARG A 178 5.10 1.82 2.09
C ARG A 178 4.91 0.98 3.36
N LEU A 179 5.98 0.42 3.91
CA LEU A 179 5.93 -0.31 5.17
C LEU A 179 5.44 0.59 6.31
N ALA A 180 5.95 1.82 6.40
CA ALA A 180 5.50 2.75 7.42
C ALA A 180 4.00 3.02 7.31
N GLN A 181 3.48 3.29 6.11
CA GLN A 181 2.03 3.47 5.84
C GLN A 181 1.20 2.26 6.24
N ASP A 182 1.64 1.05 5.91
CA ASP A 182 0.94 -0.18 6.29
C ASP A 182 0.90 -0.34 7.83
N MET A 183 1.97 0.02 8.53
CA MET A 183 2.01 -0.01 9.99
C MET A 183 1.17 1.10 10.65
N GLN A 184 0.99 2.25 9.99
CA GLN A 184 0.06 3.28 10.46
C GLN A 184 -1.36 2.73 10.60
N ALA A 185 -1.80 1.94 9.61
CA ALA A 185 -3.12 1.31 9.64
C ALA A 185 -3.24 0.37 10.86
N GLU A 186 -2.19 -0.40 11.16
CA GLU A 186 -2.19 -1.34 12.29
C GLU A 186 -2.23 -0.64 13.65
N VAL A 187 -1.53 0.49 13.79
CA VAL A 187 -1.63 1.34 15.00
C VAL A 187 -3.09 1.78 15.21
N ILE A 188 -3.74 2.27 14.15
CA ILE A 188 -5.13 2.71 14.22
C ILE A 188 -6.05 1.54 14.59
N PHE A 189 -5.89 0.38 13.95
CA PHE A 189 -6.67 -0.81 14.29
C PHE A 189 -6.48 -1.19 15.75
N ARG A 190 -5.24 -1.32 16.24
CA ARG A 190 -4.96 -1.68 17.64
C ARG A 190 -5.52 -0.67 18.62
N TRP A 191 -5.42 0.61 18.31
CA TRP A 191 -5.99 1.67 19.14
C TRP A 191 -7.52 1.55 19.23
N VAL A 192 -8.22 1.37 18.10
CA VAL A 192 -9.68 1.13 18.07
C VAL A 192 -10.07 -0.14 18.83
N LEU A 193 -9.19 -1.13 18.87
CA LEU A 193 -9.39 -2.40 19.58
C LEU A 193 -8.94 -2.35 21.05
N GLU A 194 -8.59 -1.17 21.56
CA GLU A 194 -8.14 -0.94 22.93
C GLU A 194 -6.87 -1.72 23.33
N ASP A 195 -6.07 -2.17 22.35
CA ASP A 195 -4.72 -2.73 22.58
C ASP A 195 -3.71 -1.59 22.72
N GLY A 196 -3.78 -0.87 23.84
CA GLY A 196 -2.91 0.27 24.15
C GLY A 196 -1.41 -0.07 24.04
N PRO A 197 -0.91 -1.12 24.73
CA PRO A 197 0.50 -1.50 24.67
C PRO A 197 0.97 -1.89 23.27
N GLY A 198 0.18 -2.68 22.53
CA GLY A 198 0.52 -3.07 21.16
C GLY A 198 0.50 -1.88 20.19
N SER A 199 -0.46 -0.97 20.36
CA SER A 199 -0.54 0.29 19.59
C SER A 199 0.70 1.17 19.84
N ALA A 200 1.11 1.35 21.10
CA ALA A 200 2.30 2.13 21.45
C ALA A 200 3.59 1.53 20.88
N ALA A 201 3.77 0.21 20.97
CA ALA A 201 4.94 -0.46 20.40
C ALA A 201 4.99 -0.30 18.87
N MET A 202 3.87 -0.49 18.19
CA MET A 202 3.77 -0.33 16.73
C MET A 202 3.97 1.12 16.29
N ALA A 203 3.51 2.10 17.08
CA ALA A 203 3.72 3.52 16.81
C ALA A 203 5.21 3.91 16.88
N ARG A 204 5.97 3.35 17.83
CA ARG A 204 7.42 3.56 17.94
C ARG A 204 8.17 2.98 16.74
N GLU A 205 7.81 1.77 16.30
CA GLU A 205 8.43 1.15 15.13
C GLU A 205 8.09 1.93 13.85
N THR A 206 6.85 2.40 13.73
CA THR A 206 6.40 3.28 12.64
C THR A 206 7.19 4.60 12.62
N LEU A 207 7.38 5.23 13.79
CA LEU A 207 8.21 6.42 13.94
C LEU A 207 9.66 6.18 13.51
N ALA A 208 10.26 5.03 13.86
CA ALA A 208 11.62 4.70 13.45
C ALA A 208 11.79 4.70 11.91
N LEU A 209 10.80 4.20 11.18
CA LEU A 209 10.80 4.26 9.71
C LEU A 209 10.69 5.69 9.18
N PHE A 210 9.84 6.53 9.78
CA PHE A 210 9.74 7.94 9.39
C PHE A 210 10.97 8.77 9.76
N ARG A 211 11.66 8.45 10.86
CA ARG A 211 12.99 9.01 11.17
C ARG A 211 13.97 8.69 10.05
N SER A 212 14.05 7.42 9.63
CA SER A 212 14.91 7.01 8.52
C SER A 212 14.58 7.75 7.23
N LEU A 213 13.29 7.88 6.89
CA LEU A 213 12.86 8.63 5.71
C LEU A 213 13.23 10.11 5.75
N ALA A 214 13.04 10.76 6.90
CA ALA A 214 13.39 12.16 7.10
C ALA A 214 14.92 12.38 7.02
N LEU A 215 15.72 11.45 7.55
CA LEU A 215 17.18 11.49 7.46
C LEU A 215 17.65 11.32 6.00
N SER A 216 17.10 10.36 5.26
CA SER A 216 17.45 10.16 3.84
C SER A 216 16.91 11.26 2.93
N ASN A 217 15.87 11.99 3.34
CA ASN A 217 15.20 13.01 2.55
C ASN A 217 14.98 14.30 3.36
N PRO A 218 16.04 15.01 3.79
CA PRO A 218 15.95 16.12 4.74
C PRO A 218 15.20 17.34 4.20
N ASN A 219 14.93 17.39 2.90
CA ASN A 219 14.16 18.44 2.25
C ASN A 219 12.71 18.04 1.95
N SER A 220 12.30 16.80 2.25
CA SER A 220 10.93 16.33 2.04
C SER A 220 10.02 16.84 3.15
N VAL A 221 9.08 17.71 2.78
CA VAL A 221 8.02 18.19 3.70
C VAL A 221 7.18 17.02 4.23
N GLU A 222 6.91 16.04 3.37
CA GLU A 222 6.16 14.84 3.72
C GLU A 222 6.89 14.01 4.77
N ALA A 223 8.19 13.76 4.59
CA ALA A 223 8.97 12.94 5.51
C ALA A 223 9.14 13.62 6.88
N LEU A 224 9.47 14.92 6.89
CA LEU A 224 9.56 15.72 8.12
C LEU A 224 8.20 15.82 8.83
N GLY A 225 7.13 16.06 8.07
CA GLY A 225 5.76 16.10 8.57
C GLY A 225 5.35 14.77 9.21
N SER A 226 5.69 13.65 8.59
CA SER A 226 5.40 12.32 9.11
C SER A 226 6.22 12.00 10.36
N ARG A 227 7.51 12.37 10.41
CA ARG A 227 8.33 12.26 11.63
C ARG A 227 7.68 13.02 12.79
N PHE A 228 7.27 14.26 12.56
CA PHE A 228 6.60 15.07 13.58
C PHE A 228 5.32 14.43 14.11
N LEU A 229 4.39 14.07 13.22
CA LEU A 229 3.10 13.51 13.63
C LEU A 229 3.26 12.17 14.34
N TRP A 230 4.21 11.33 13.91
CA TRP A 230 4.45 10.04 14.55
C TRP A 230 5.25 10.13 15.85
N ALA A 231 6.10 11.15 16.01
CA ALA A 231 6.71 11.46 17.30
C ALA A 231 5.64 11.87 18.30
N TYR A 232 4.74 12.78 17.90
CA TYR A 232 3.59 13.18 18.71
C TYR A 232 2.68 11.98 19.06
N GLY A 233 2.27 11.19 18.06
CA GLY A 233 1.38 10.05 18.26
C GLY A 233 1.98 8.95 19.15
N ALA A 234 3.27 8.64 18.98
CA ALA A 234 3.97 7.69 19.84
C ALA A 234 4.11 8.21 21.29
N ALA A 235 4.32 9.52 21.46
CA ALA A 235 4.37 10.16 22.77
C ALA A 235 3.01 10.09 23.48
N GLU A 236 1.91 10.42 22.79
CA GLU A 236 0.54 10.29 23.30
C GLU A 236 0.22 8.86 23.72
N LEU A 237 0.55 7.87 22.88
CA LEU A 237 0.28 6.46 23.17
C LEU A 237 1.13 5.90 24.31
N THR A 238 2.29 6.48 24.60
CA THR A 238 3.12 6.06 25.74
C THR A 238 2.95 6.95 26.99
N GLY A 239 2.28 8.09 26.88
CA GLY A 239 1.94 9.00 27.98
C GLY A 239 3.11 9.83 28.51
N ASP A 240 4.06 9.19 29.20
CA ASP A 240 5.09 9.86 30.00
C ASP A 240 6.53 9.70 29.46
N ASP A 241 6.68 9.23 28.21
CA ASP A 241 8.00 9.14 27.58
C ASP A 241 8.47 10.54 27.14
N ILE A 242 9.29 11.17 27.99
CA ILE A 242 9.79 12.53 27.79
C ILE A 242 10.64 12.68 26.51
N GLU A 243 11.36 11.63 26.10
CA GLU A 243 12.18 11.68 24.89
C GLU A 243 11.31 11.75 23.63
N LEU A 244 10.19 11.03 23.60
CA LEU A 244 9.23 11.13 22.51
C LEU A 244 8.56 12.51 22.45
N TRP A 245 8.23 13.09 23.60
CA TRP A 245 7.70 14.45 23.69
C TRP A 245 8.69 15.49 23.19
N ARG A 246 9.96 15.37 23.59
CA ARG A 246 11.05 16.24 23.13
C ARG A 246 11.24 16.16 21.63
N GLU A 247 11.30 14.96 21.08
CA GLU A 247 11.43 14.76 19.63
C GLU A 247 10.24 15.34 18.85
N ALA A 248 9.02 15.20 19.38
CA ALA A 248 7.84 15.80 18.76
C ALA A 248 7.96 17.33 18.69
N VAL A 249 8.40 17.97 19.77
CA VAL A 249 8.67 19.42 19.78
C VAL A 249 9.77 19.77 18.77
N GLU A 250 10.92 19.12 18.81
CA GLU A 250 12.04 19.38 17.91
C GLU A 250 11.66 19.25 16.42
N ALA A 251 10.95 18.17 16.05
CA ALA A 251 10.49 17.96 14.69
C ALA A 251 9.45 19.01 14.25
N GLY A 252 8.56 19.43 15.17
CA GLY A 252 7.59 20.48 14.90
C GLY A 252 8.24 21.86 14.75
N GLU A 253 9.22 22.21 15.59
CA GLU A 253 10.01 23.43 15.46
C GLU A 253 10.79 23.47 14.15
N GLU A 254 11.39 22.34 13.76
CA GLU A 254 12.10 22.22 12.50
C GLU A 254 11.18 22.56 11.30
N LEU A 255 9.95 22.03 11.30
CA LEU A 255 8.94 22.36 10.29
C LEU A 255 8.51 23.84 10.34
N ALA A 256 8.32 24.38 11.54
CA ALA A 256 7.89 25.77 11.75
C ALA A 256 8.97 26.76 11.26
N GLY A 257 10.22 26.55 11.67
CA GLY A 257 11.37 27.38 11.26
C GLY A 257 11.58 27.37 9.75
N ARG A 258 11.28 26.25 9.09
CA ARG A 258 11.32 26.13 7.61
C ARG A 258 10.06 26.65 6.92
N ARG A 259 9.08 27.20 7.64
CA ARG A 259 7.76 27.64 7.12
C ARG A 259 7.01 26.54 6.37
N ARG A 260 7.14 25.30 6.84
CA ARG A 260 6.55 24.08 6.25
C ARG A 260 5.58 23.37 7.18
N LEU A 261 5.41 23.87 8.41
CA LEU A 261 4.39 23.39 9.32
C LEU A 261 3.01 23.77 8.78
N LYS A 262 2.16 22.77 8.58
CA LYS A 262 0.81 23.00 8.09
C LYS A 262 -0.08 23.60 9.19
N PRO A 263 -1.06 24.45 8.87
CA PRO A 263 -1.95 25.05 9.88
C PRO A 263 -2.63 24.01 10.78
N GLU A 264 -3.07 22.89 10.23
CA GLU A 264 -3.68 21.77 10.97
C GLU A 264 -2.73 21.10 11.97
N HIS A 265 -1.42 21.28 11.83
CA HIS A 265 -0.41 20.69 12.71
C HIS A 265 0.02 21.60 13.87
N VAL A 266 -0.33 22.89 13.82
CA VAL A 266 0.00 23.87 14.86
C VAL A 266 -0.57 23.50 16.24
N PRO A 267 -1.82 23.00 16.36
CA PRO A 267 -2.35 22.57 17.65
C PRO A 267 -1.53 21.43 18.29
N PHE A 268 -1.06 20.46 17.50
CA PHE A 268 -0.26 19.34 18.01
C PHE A 268 1.10 19.82 18.55
N LEU A 269 1.76 20.76 17.86
CA LEU A 269 3.03 21.31 18.34
C LEU A 269 2.83 22.08 19.66
N ARG A 270 1.74 22.84 19.77
CA ARG A 270 1.40 23.53 21.03
C ARG A 270 1.16 22.54 22.16
N ALA A 271 0.41 21.47 21.91
CA ALA A 271 0.14 20.43 22.88
C ALA A 271 1.44 19.72 23.33
N ALA A 272 2.32 19.38 22.38
CA ALA A 272 3.61 18.76 22.66
C ALA A 272 4.49 19.62 23.58
N ARG A 273 4.61 20.93 23.29
CA ARG A 273 5.35 21.88 24.15
C ARG A 273 4.78 21.91 25.57
N SER A 274 3.46 22.09 25.67
CA SER A 274 2.77 22.13 26.97
C SER A 274 2.98 20.85 27.78
N ARG A 275 3.00 19.68 27.13
CA ARG A 275 3.22 18.40 27.79
C ARG A 275 4.67 18.21 28.22
N LEU A 276 5.63 18.56 27.35
CA LEU A 276 7.06 18.52 27.67
C LEU A 276 7.38 19.41 28.88
N ASP A 277 6.91 20.68 28.88
CA ASP A 277 7.10 21.61 30.00
C ASP A 277 6.50 21.09 31.32
N ALA A 278 5.41 20.32 31.25
CA ALA A 278 4.80 19.70 32.42
C ALA A 278 5.61 18.51 32.95
N LEU A 279 6.16 17.68 32.04
CA LEU A 279 7.01 16.54 32.40
C LEU A 279 8.32 17.02 33.03
N GLU A 280 9.00 17.97 32.41
CA GLU A 280 10.26 18.55 32.90
C GLU A 280 10.10 19.18 34.30
N ARG A 281 9.00 19.92 34.53
CA ARG A 281 8.69 20.47 35.87
C ARG A 281 8.38 19.40 36.91
N SER A 282 7.88 18.24 36.49
CA SER A 282 7.59 17.13 37.39
C SER A 282 8.82 16.27 37.73
N GLY A 283 9.98 16.53 37.13
CA GLY A 283 11.20 15.74 37.32
C GLY A 283 11.08 14.31 36.79
N ARG A 284 10.18 14.09 35.83
CA ARG A 284 9.96 12.80 35.16
C ARG A 284 10.63 12.80 33.80
#